data_AF-A0A9E4B8J0-F1
#
_entry.id   AF-A0A9E4B8J0-F1
#
_cell.length_a   1.000
_cell.length_b   1.000
_cell.length_c   1.000
_cell.angle_alpha   90.00
_cell.angle_beta   90.00
_cell.angle_gamma   90.00
#
_symmetry.space_group_name_H-M   'P 1'
#
loop_
_entity.id
_entity.type
_entity.pdbx_description
1 polymer ?
#
loop_
_entity_poly.entity_id
_entity_poly.type
_entity_poly.pdbx_seq_one_letter_code
_entity_poly.pdbx_strand_id
1 'polypeptide(L)'
;MFPRNARIKIKGWQHLIIVLTGLLLMASCVNSTLTATISDSVSANRAYSEIKTDLNELSKGGEPADYDALIEKLRAFIKTYPKHRQVDEAYYFLGTILVERQRTEDGIEVLEELIRDYPYATYVEPSLLTLGLAYDKISEHYKADALYEKLANHPKYRSGRYAATVQQLLEQDKTQRTGEISSASVAIPRPSRNPFVSKPAPDFRVMDIRGEELSLEQYRGQVVLLDFWATWCGPCIAEMPNVKLAYAKHRDRKFHIIGISLDSSIAPLEAYIQREGIEWRQYLDSTGQISGLYNVQAIPSTFLIDGAGIVRRVNLRGLALESAVAELVRENLAN
;
A
#
# COMPACT_ATOMS: atom_id res chain seq x y z
N MET A 1 65.36 -56.92 53.62
CA MET A 1 65.52 -56.80 52.15
C MET A 1 64.34 -55.97 51.64
N PHE A 2 64.58 -54.71 51.27
CA PHE A 2 63.54 -53.85 50.66
C PHE A 2 63.20 -54.34 49.25
N PRO A 3 62.00 -54.02 48.74
CA PRO A 3 62.03 -53.14 47.57
C PRO A 3 61.11 -51.93 47.67
N ARG A 4 61.61 -50.87 47.03
CA ARG A 4 60.97 -49.59 46.72
C ARG A 4 60.11 -49.70 45.46
N ASN A 5 59.26 -48.68 45.31
CA ASN A 5 58.73 -48.07 44.08
C ASN A 5 57.32 -48.46 43.63
N ALA A 6 56.38 -47.52 43.83
CA ALA A 6 55.45 -47.12 42.79
C ALA A 6 55.06 -45.64 42.98
N ARG A 7 55.79 -44.73 42.32
CA ARG A 7 55.30 -43.37 42.04
C ARG A 7 54.28 -43.48 40.92
N ILE A 8 52.98 -43.37 41.25
CA ILE A 8 51.92 -43.28 40.25
C ILE A 8 51.87 -41.83 39.75
N LYS A 9 52.19 -41.63 38.46
CA LYS A 9 52.07 -40.37 37.74
C LYS A 9 50.58 -40.02 37.54
N ILE A 10 49.99 -39.26 38.46
CA ILE A 10 48.66 -38.66 38.31
C ILE A 10 48.81 -37.35 37.51
N LYS A 11 49.11 -37.42 36.21
CA LYS A 11 49.11 -36.22 35.33
C LYS A 11 48.42 -36.42 33.97
N GLY A 12 48.11 -37.67 33.58
CA GLY A 12 47.34 -37.93 32.35
C GLY A 12 45.82 -37.90 32.54
N TRP A 13 45.34 -38.30 33.72
CA TRP A 13 43.90 -38.47 33.95
C TRP A 13 43.14 -37.16 34.13
N GLN A 14 43.77 -36.12 34.68
CA GLN A 14 43.12 -34.81 34.86
C GLN A 14 42.83 -34.12 33.52
N HIS A 15 43.71 -34.24 32.52
CA HIS A 15 43.45 -33.71 31.19
C HIS A 15 42.43 -34.54 30.42
N LEU A 16 42.44 -35.87 30.60
CA LEU A 16 41.42 -36.74 30.00
C LEU A 16 40.02 -36.45 30.55
N ILE A 17 39.91 -36.24 31.87
CA ILE A 17 38.65 -35.89 32.53
C ILE A 17 38.12 -34.53 32.04
N ILE A 18 38.97 -33.50 31.93
CA ILE A 18 38.54 -32.18 31.43
C ILE A 18 38.02 -32.26 29.99
N VAL A 19 38.71 -32.99 29.11
CA VAL A 19 38.28 -33.19 27.71
C VAL A 19 36.98 -34.00 27.63
N LEU A 20 36.83 -35.06 28.43
CA LEU A 20 35.61 -35.86 28.52
C LEU A 20 34.42 -35.06 29.09
N THR A 21 34.64 -34.25 30.13
CA THR A 21 33.60 -33.37 30.68
C THR A 21 33.20 -32.28 29.70
N GLY A 22 34.16 -31.73 28.94
CA GLY A 22 33.88 -30.77 27.86
C GLY A 22 33.05 -31.37 26.73
N LEU A 23 33.38 -32.59 26.29
CA LEU A 23 32.61 -33.34 25.30
C LEU A 23 31.20 -33.71 25.79
N LEU A 24 31.03 -34.09 27.07
CA LEU A 24 29.72 -34.35 27.67
C LEU A 24 28.87 -33.09 27.81
N LEU A 25 29.47 -31.96 28.20
CA LEU A 25 28.77 -30.66 28.28
C LEU A 25 28.35 -30.18 26.89
N MET A 26 29.22 -30.31 25.88
CA MET A 26 28.89 -29.98 24.50
C MET A 26 27.80 -30.92 23.94
N ALA A 27 27.86 -32.22 24.23
CA ALA A 27 26.81 -33.16 23.85
C ALA A 27 25.46 -32.86 24.55
N SER A 28 25.49 -32.47 25.83
CA SER A 28 24.30 -32.07 26.59
C SER A 28 23.72 -30.75 26.08
N CYS A 29 24.56 -29.77 25.72
CA CYS A 29 24.12 -28.53 25.08
C CYS A 29 23.52 -28.81 23.71
N VAL A 30 24.19 -29.58 22.86
CA VAL A 30 23.69 -29.97 21.53
C VAL A 30 22.36 -30.70 21.67
N ASN A 31 22.24 -31.66 22.59
CA ASN A 31 20.99 -32.38 22.82
C ASN A 31 19.88 -31.46 23.36
N SER A 32 20.19 -30.51 24.24
CA SER A 32 19.24 -29.51 24.75
C SER A 32 18.74 -28.57 23.63
N THR A 33 19.65 -28.01 22.81
CA THR A 33 19.27 -27.20 21.64
C THR A 33 18.51 -28.02 20.60
N LEU A 34 18.85 -29.29 20.41
CA LEU A 34 18.15 -30.19 19.49
C LEU A 34 16.74 -30.48 20.01
N THR A 35 16.56 -30.73 21.30
CA THR A 35 15.23 -30.93 21.90
C THR A 35 14.37 -29.67 21.84
N ALA A 36 14.95 -28.48 22.06
CA ALA A 36 14.25 -27.20 21.96
C ALA A 36 13.83 -26.92 20.51
N THR A 37 14.72 -27.08 19.54
CA THR A 37 14.41 -26.89 18.11
C THR A 37 13.37 -27.88 17.59
N ILE A 38 13.40 -29.14 18.06
CA ILE A 38 12.35 -30.12 17.74
C ILE A 38 11.01 -29.69 18.34
N SER A 39 10.99 -29.31 19.62
CA SER A 39 9.77 -28.84 20.31
C SER A 39 9.15 -27.62 19.63
N ASP A 40 9.97 -26.64 19.22
CA ASP A 40 9.53 -25.45 18.50
C ASP A 40 8.96 -25.80 17.12
N SER A 41 9.62 -26.72 16.39
CA SER A 41 9.12 -27.17 15.09
C SER A 41 7.79 -27.93 15.18
N VAL A 42 7.60 -28.75 16.23
CA VAL A 42 6.34 -29.47 16.48
C VAL A 42 5.23 -28.48 16.83
N SER A 43 5.56 -27.47 17.64
CA SER A 43 4.60 -26.43 18.06
C SER A 43 4.17 -25.55 16.88
N ALA A 44 5.12 -25.16 16.03
CA ALA A 44 4.84 -24.40 14.81
C ALA A 44 3.98 -25.19 13.82
N ASN A 45 4.30 -26.48 13.58
CA ASN A 45 3.50 -27.33 12.71
C ASN A 45 2.08 -27.55 13.25
N ARG A 46 1.91 -27.69 14.58
CA ARG A 46 0.58 -27.80 15.20
C ARG A 46 -0.23 -26.52 15.02
N ALA A 47 0.35 -25.36 15.37
CA ALA A 47 -0.31 -24.07 15.24
C ALA A 47 -0.77 -23.82 13.79
N TYR A 48 0.08 -24.14 12.81
CA TYR A 48 -0.29 -24.00 11.41
C TYR A 48 -1.34 -25.02 10.95
N SER A 49 -1.33 -26.24 11.49
CA SER A 49 -2.34 -27.26 11.18
C SER A 49 -3.75 -26.83 11.62
N GLU A 50 -3.88 -26.08 12.71
CA GLU A 50 -5.15 -25.52 13.16
C GLU A 50 -5.64 -24.44 12.18
N ILE A 51 -4.77 -23.49 11.82
CA ILE A 51 -5.05 -22.47 10.80
C ILE A 51 -5.50 -23.12 9.49
N LYS A 52 -4.82 -24.18 9.07
CA LYS A 52 -5.15 -24.89 7.83
C LYS A 52 -6.51 -25.58 7.88
N THR A 53 -6.95 -26.03 9.05
CA THR A 53 -8.30 -26.57 9.23
C THR A 53 -9.34 -25.49 8.97
N ASP A 54 -9.17 -24.32 9.60
CA ASP A 54 -10.07 -23.17 9.44
C ASP A 54 -10.12 -22.70 7.96
N LEU A 55 -8.96 -22.62 7.30
CA LEU A 55 -8.86 -22.27 5.86
C LEU A 55 -9.53 -23.30 4.94
N ASN A 56 -9.51 -24.59 5.30
CA ASN A 56 -10.17 -25.62 4.50
C ASN A 56 -11.70 -25.54 4.64
N GLU A 57 -12.22 -25.15 5.81
CA GLU A 57 -13.66 -24.93 6.00
C GLU A 57 -14.16 -23.76 5.14
N LEU A 58 -13.39 -22.66 5.11
CA LEU A 58 -13.58 -21.53 4.20
C LEU A 58 -13.71 -21.96 2.73
N SER A 59 -12.78 -22.78 2.26
CA SER A 59 -12.74 -23.23 0.86
C SER A 59 -13.96 -24.04 0.42
N LYS A 60 -14.70 -24.63 1.38
CA LYS A 60 -15.91 -25.42 1.13
C LYS A 60 -17.18 -24.56 1.12
N GLY A 61 -17.05 -23.23 1.17
CA GLY A 61 -18.18 -22.31 1.26
C GLY A 61 -18.79 -22.24 2.66
N GLY A 62 -18.12 -22.79 3.67
CA GLY A 62 -18.43 -22.49 5.06
C GLY A 62 -17.87 -21.11 5.41
N GLU A 63 -18.65 -20.28 6.08
CA GLU A 63 -18.05 -19.11 6.75
C GLU A 63 -17.42 -19.60 8.06
N PRO A 64 -16.15 -19.29 8.36
CA PRO A 64 -15.58 -19.53 9.67
C PRO A 64 -16.44 -18.77 10.66
N ALA A 65 -16.71 -19.42 11.80
CA ALA A 65 -17.53 -18.84 12.84
C ALA A 65 -17.04 -17.45 13.29
N ASP A 66 -15.74 -17.17 13.09
CA ASP A 66 -15.10 -15.90 13.40
C ASP A 66 -13.86 -15.65 12.51
N TYR A 67 -13.97 -14.71 11.56
CA TYR A 67 -12.85 -14.28 10.71
C TYR A 67 -11.77 -13.52 11.48
N ASP A 68 -12.15 -12.77 12.52
CA ASP A 68 -11.19 -12.01 13.32
C ASP A 68 -10.31 -12.97 14.13
N ALA A 69 -10.89 -14.06 14.65
CA ALA A 69 -10.11 -15.12 15.30
C ALA A 69 -9.08 -15.75 14.35
N LEU A 70 -9.45 -16.03 13.09
CA LEU A 70 -8.52 -16.58 12.10
C LEU A 70 -7.41 -15.58 11.74
N ILE A 71 -7.77 -14.29 11.55
CA ILE A 71 -6.81 -13.20 11.32
C ILE A 71 -5.79 -13.13 12.46
N GLU A 72 -6.24 -13.20 13.72
CA GLU A 72 -5.35 -13.17 14.88
C GLU A 72 -4.48 -14.42 14.99
N LYS A 73 -4.99 -15.62 14.67
CA LYS A 73 -4.17 -16.84 14.57
C LYS A 73 -3.05 -16.69 13.53
N LEU A 74 -3.37 -16.17 12.34
CA LEU A 74 -2.39 -15.92 11.28
C LEU A 74 -1.33 -14.91 11.69
N ARG A 75 -1.73 -13.77 12.26
CA ARG A 75 -0.82 -12.75 12.80
C ARG A 75 0.10 -13.31 13.88
N ALA A 76 -0.45 -14.05 14.83
CA ALA A 76 0.31 -14.69 15.90
C ALA A 76 1.32 -15.70 15.34
N PHE A 77 0.91 -16.51 14.36
CA PHE A 77 1.79 -17.47 13.71
C PHE A 77 2.96 -16.81 13.00
N ILE A 78 2.69 -15.80 12.17
CA ILE A 78 3.70 -15.03 11.43
C ILE A 78 4.73 -14.43 12.40
N LYS A 79 4.24 -13.76 13.45
CA LYS A 79 5.08 -13.11 14.47
C LYS A 79 5.94 -14.10 15.24
N THR A 80 5.37 -15.26 15.59
CA THR A 80 6.04 -16.26 16.45
C THR A 80 7.01 -17.12 15.65
N TYR A 81 6.70 -17.41 14.38
CA TYR A 81 7.45 -18.36 13.56
C TYR A 81 7.86 -17.78 12.19
N PRO A 82 8.60 -16.67 12.13
CA PRO A 82 8.93 -15.98 10.87
C PRO A 82 9.84 -16.80 9.92
N LYS A 83 10.50 -17.85 10.43
CA LYS A 83 11.35 -18.74 9.62
C LYS A 83 10.65 -20.04 9.22
N HIS A 84 9.37 -20.20 9.56
CA HIS A 84 8.65 -21.41 9.25
C HIS A 84 8.41 -21.54 7.75
N ARG A 85 8.44 -22.77 7.23
CA ARG A 85 8.26 -23.06 5.79
C ARG A 85 6.87 -22.70 5.23
N GLN A 86 5.92 -22.34 6.08
CA GLN A 86 4.57 -21.91 5.72
C GLN A 86 4.28 -20.45 6.10
N VAL A 87 5.32 -19.69 6.48
CA VAL A 87 5.13 -18.28 6.85
C VAL A 87 4.61 -17.47 5.66
N ASP A 88 5.10 -17.72 4.45
CA ASP A 88 4.68 -17.05 3.21
C ASP A 88 3.22 -17.36 2.88
N GLU A 89 2.80 -18.61 3.04
CA GLU A 89 1.41 -19.02 2.90
C GLU A 89 0.51 -18.30 3.92
N ALA A 90 0.96 -18.18 5.19
CA ALA A 90 0.23 -17.47 6.23
C ALA A 90 0.04 -15.98 5.92
N TYR A 91 1.12 -15.30 5.48
CA TYR A 91 1.05 -13.91 5.05
C TYR A 91 0.08 -13.73 3.87
N TYR A 92 0.15 -14.60 2.86
CA TYR A 92 -0.75 -14.53 1.70
C TYR A 92 -2.22 -14.63 2.13
N PHE A 93 -2.58 -15.65 2.90
CA PHE A 93 -3.96 -15.82 3.36
C PHE A 93 -4.42 -14.68 4.26
N LEU A 94 -3.56 -14.18 5.15
CA LEU A 94 -3.87 -13.01 5.98
C LEU A 94 -4.19 -11.80 5.11
N GLY A 95 -3.33 -11.50 4.13
CA GLY A 95 -3.50 -10.39 3.21
C GLY A 95 -4.79 -10.52 2.38
N THR A 96 -5.04 -11.68 1.78
CA THR A 96 -6.25 -11.94 0.98
C THR A 96 -7.52 -11.79 1.82
N ILE A 97 -7.57 -12.40 3.01
CA ILE A 97 -8.74 -12.31 3.89
C ILE A 97 -9.01 -10.84 4.25
N LEU A 98 -7.99 -10.07 4.60
CA LEU A 98 -8.14 -8.65 4.93
C LEU A 98 -8.71 -7.86 3.74
N VAL A 99 -8.20 -8.07 2.52
CA VAL A 99 -8.72 -7.44 1.30
C VAL A 99 -10.18 -7.78 1.06
N GLU A 100 -10.56 -9.05 1.21
CA GLU A 100 -11.95 -9.52 1.01
C GLU A 100 -12.91 -8.95 2.04
N ARG A 101 -12.47 -8.81 3.29
CA ARG A 101 -13.26 -8.29 4.42
C ARG A 101 -13.28 -6.76 4.52
N GLN A 102 -13.05 -6.07 3.42
CA GLN A 102 -13.05 -4.59 3.31
C GLN A 102 -11.97 -3.89 4.14
N ARG A 103 -10.96 -4.62 4.63
CA ARG A 103 -9.76 -4.09 5.29
C ARG A 103 -8.61 -4.04 4.28
N THR A 104 -8.87 -3.41 3.13
CA THR A 104 -7.99 -3.48 1.95
C THR A 104 -6.60 -2.91 2.22
N GLU A 105 -6.49 -1.82 2.98
CA GLU A 105 -5.19 -1.20 3.33
C GLU A 105 -4.34 -2.11 4.23
N ASP A 106 -4.93 -2.69 5.29
CA ASP A 106 -4.25 -3.69 6.13
C ASP A 106 -3.76 -4.88 5.28
N GLY A 107 -4.59 -5.32 4.34
CA GLY A 107 -4.25 -6.42 3.44
C GLY A 107 -3.10 -6.07 2.50
N ILE A 108 -3.08 -4.85 1.96
CA ILE A 108 -1.97 -4.32 1.14
C ILE A 108 -0.67 -4.35 1.94
N GLU A 109 -0.66 -3.82 3.16
CA GLU A 109 0.53 -3.77 4.01
C GLU A 109 1.11 -5.18 4.25
N VAL A 110 0.24 -6.14 4.59
CA VAL A 110 0.65 -7.54 4.81
C VAL A 110 1.24 -8.19 3.55
N LEU A 111 0.64 -7.94 2.38
CA LEU A 111 1.13 -8.51 1.10
C LEU A 111 2.44 -7.86 0.66
N GLU A 112 2.61 -6.55 0.89
CA GLU A 112 3.88 -5.87 0.65
C GLU A 112 4.98 -6.38 1.57
N GLU A 113 4.68 -6.65 2.84
CA GLU A 113 5.60 -7.26 3.79
C GLU A 113 6.05 -8.66 3.32
N LEU A 114 5.12 -9.50 2.86
CA LEU A 114 5.46 -10.81 2.26
C LEU A 114 6.46 -10.66 1.12
N ILE A 115 6.18 -9.78 0.17
CA ILE A 115 6.99 -9.60 -1.05
C ILE A 115 8.37 -9.05 -0.69
N ARG A 116 8.44 -8.15 0.29
CA ARG A 116 9.69 -7.52 0.74
C ARG A 116 10.56 -8.52 1.50
N ASP A 117 9.99 -9.25 2.44
CA ASP A 117 10.75 -10.05 3.41
C ASP A 117 10.98 -11.49 2.91
N TYR A 118 10.14 -11.96 1.97
CA TYR A 118 10.22 -13.30 1.38
C TYR A 118 10.13 -13.29 -0.17
N PRO A 119 10.98 -12.53 -0.88
CA PRO A 119 10.84 -12.24 -2.33
C PRO A 119 10.95 -13.46 -3.26
N TYR A 120 11.45 -14.60 -2.76
CA TYR A 120 11.62 -15.83 -3.53
C TYR A 120 10.64 -16.95 -3.12
N ALA A 121 9.73 -16.68 -2.19
CA ALA A 121 8.83 -17.67 -1.63
C ALA A 121 7.75 -18.12 -2.63
N THR A 122 7.01 -19.18 -2.27
CA THR A 122 6.05 -19.82 -3.17
C THR A 122 4.86 -18.89 -3.43
N TYR A 123 4.41 -18.20 -2.39
CA TYR A 123 3.23 -17.34 -2.44
C TYR A 123 3.49 -15.92 -2.95
N VAL A 124 4.70 -15.60 -3.44
CA VAL A 124 5.00 -14.26 -4.00
C VAL A 124 4.19 -13.97 -5.26
N GLU A 125 4.09 -14.93 -6.18
CA GLU A 125 3.33 -14.76 -7.43
C GLU A 125 1.84 -14.47 -7.18
N PRO A 126 1.10 -15.29 -6.40
CA PRO A 126 -0.28 -14.97 -6.10
C PRO A 126 -0.42 -13.70 -5.26
N SER A 127 0.52 -13.40 -4.36
CA SER A 127 0.49 -12.16 -3.57
C SER A 127 0.65 -10.91 -4.42
N LEU A 128 1.51 -10.93 -5.44
CA LEU A 128 1.66 -9.82 -6.39
C LEU A 128 0.36 -9.57 -7.16
N LEU A 129 -0.36 -10.63 -7.55
CA LEU A 129 -1.65 -10.51 -8.22
C LEU A 129 -2.71 -9.93 -7.27
N THR A 130 -2.85 -10.50 -6.07
CA THR A 130 -3.81 -10.02 -5.06
C THR A 130 -3.51 -8.58 -4.66
N LEU A 131 -2.24 -8.21 -4.53
CA LEU A 131 -1.82 -6.85 -4.25
C LEU A 131 -2.22 -5.89 -5.39
N GLY A 132 -2.05 -6.31 -6.65
CA GLY A 132 -2.55 -5.54 -7.80
C GLY A 132 -4.07 -5.33 -7.75
N LEU A 133 -4.82 -6.40 -7.49
CA LEU A 133 -6.29 -6.33 -7.38
C LEU A 133 -6.73 -5.47 -6.19
N ALA A 134 -5.99 -5.51 -5.08
CA ALA A 134 -6.23 -4.66 -3.92
C ALA A 134 -5.98 -3.18 -4.25
N TYR A 135 -4.93 -2.89 -5.02
CA TYR A 135 -4.66 -1.54 -5.51
C TYR A 135 -5.75 -1.03 -6.47
N ASP A 136 -6.25 -1.86 -7.37
CA ASP A 136 -7.41 -1.51 -8.21
C ASP A 136 -8.65 -1.19 -7.35
N LYS A 137 -8.88 -1.97 -6.29
CA LYS A 137 -10.01 -1.79 -5.37
C LYS A 137 -9.98 -0.44 -4.65
N ILE A 138 -8.80 0.12 -4.42
CA ILE A 138 -8.62 1.46 -3.82
C ILE A 138 -8.29 2.54 -4.87
N SER A 139 -8.54 2.25 -6.15
CA SER A 139 -8.33 3.16 -7.29
C SER A 139 -6.88 3.61 -7.50
N GLU A 140 -5.91 2.87 -6.97
CA GLU A 140 -4.47 3.05 -7.22
C GLU A 140 -4.04 2.27 -8.47
N HIS A 141 -4.77 2.46 -9.58
CA HIS A 141 -4.62 1.67 -10.82
C HIS A 141 -3.20 1.67 -11.39
N TYR A 142 -2.45 2.76 -11.23
CA TYR A 142 -1.06 2.81 -11.69
C TYR A 142 -0.14 1.83 -10.92
N LYS A 143 -0.43 1.58 -9.64
CA LYS A 143 0.29 0.58 -8.84
C LYS A 143 -0.12 -0.83 -9.26
N ALA A 144 -1.41 -1.04 -9.51
CA ALA A 144 -1.93 -2.30 -10.02
C ALA A 144 -1.29 -2.66 -11.37
N ASP A 145 -1.29 -1.73 -12.32
CA ASP A 145 -0.66 -1.89 -13.64
C ASP A 145 0.82 -2.21 -13.54
N ALA A 146 1.57 -1.47 -12.72
CA ALA A 146 3.00 -1.73 -12.52
C ALA A 146 3.25 -3.16 -12.01
N LEU A 147 2.38 -3.69 -11.15
CA LEU A 147 2.46 -5.07 -10.66
C LEU A 147 2.06 -6.08 -11.73
N TYR A 148 1.01 -5.82 -12.50
CA TYR A 148 0.58 -6.68 -13.59
C TYR A 148 1.61 -6.74 -14.72
N GLU A 149 2.18 -5.61 -15.13
CA GLU A 149 3.28 -5.54 -16.10
C GLU A 149 4.51 -6.28 -15.58
N LYS A 150 4.84 -6.11 -14.30
CA LYS A 150 5.92 -6.86 -13.66
C LYS A 150 5.66 -8.36 -13.73
N LEU A 151 4.46 -8.83 -13.40
CA LEU A 151 4.08 -10.25 -13.50
C LEU A 151 4.13 -10.77 -14.94
N ALA A 152 3.57 -10.01 -15.89
CA ALA A 152 3.52 -10.35 -17.31
C ALA A 152 4.90 -10.47 -17.96
N ASN A 153 5.87 -9.70 -17.49
CA ASN A 153 7.24 -9.69 -18.04
C ASN A 153 8.23 -10.52 -17.22
N HIS A 154 7.86 -10.97 -16.01
CA HIS A 154 8.77 -11.70 -15.15
C HIS A 154 9.10 -13.09 -15.72
N PRO A 155 10.38 -13.48 -15.88
CA PRO A 155 10.76 -14.76 -16.49
C PRO A 155 10.11 -15.99 -15.86
N LYS A 156 9.89 -15.96 -14.54
CA LYS A 156 9.26 -17.05 -13.77
C LYS A 156 7.73 -17.06 -13.86
N TYR A 157 7.09 -15.90 -14.02
CA TYR A 157 5.63 -15.73 -13.81
C TYR A 157 4.86 -15.45 -15.11
N ARG A 158 5.53 -14.97 -16.16
CA ARG A 158 4.92 -14.64 -17.46
C ARG A 158 4.21 -15.78 -18.16
N SER A 159 4.54 -17.02 -17.80
CA SER A 159 3.89 -18.25 -18.28
C SER A 159 3.34 -19.09 -17.11
N GLY A 160 3.14 -18.45 -15.96
CA GLY A 160 2.65 -19.07 -14.73
C GLY A 160 1.12 -19.20 -14.70
N ARG A 161 0.60 -19.63 -13.56
CA ARG A 161 -0.84 -19.90 -13.35
C ARG A 161 -1.70 -18.68 -13.66
N TYR A 162 -1.19 -17.49 -13.35
CA TYR A 162 -1.94 -16.24 -13.45
C TYR A 162 -1.68 -15.46 -14.74
N ALA A 163 -0.83 -15.96 -15.64
CA ALA A 163 -0.42 -15.23 -16.83
C ALA A 163 -1.62 -14.79 -17.70
N ALA A 164 -2.59 -15.67 -17.92
CA ALA A 164 -3.80 -15.33 -18.68
C ALA A 164 -4.66 -14.27 -17.96
N THR A 165 -4.83 -14.40 -16.64
CA THR A 165 -5.55 -13.42 -15.82
C THR A 165 -4.87 -12.06 -15.84
N VAL A 166 -3.55 -12.02 -15.69
CA VAL A 166 -2.75 -10.78 -15.74
C VAL A 166 -2.86 -10.12 -17.12
N GLN A 167 -2.77 -10.89 -18.21
CA GLN A 167 -2.98 -10.36 -19.56
C GLN A 167 -4.40 -9.82 -19.73
N GLN A 168 -5.40 -10.53 -19.21
CA GLN A 168 -6.78 -10.05 -19.24
C GLN A 168 -6.96 -8.76 -18.42
N LEU A 169 -6.37 -8.65 -17.23
CA LEU A 169 -6.43 -7.44 -16.39
C LEU A 169 -5.76 -6.25 -17.08
N LEU A 170 -4.57 -6.47 -17.67
CA LEU A 170 -3.89 -5.46 -18.50
C LEU A 170 -4.71 -5.06 -19.72
N GLU A 171 -5.43 -6.00 -20.34
CA GLU A 171 -6.27 -5.72 -21.50
C GLU A 171 -7.60 -5.06 -21.11
N GLN A 172 -8.17 -5.40 -19.95
CA GLN A 172 -9.37 -4.79 -19.39
C GLN A 172 -9.11 -3.33 -19.01
N ASP A 173 -7.98 -3.03 -18.34
CA ASP A 173 -7.56 -1.66 -18.06
C ASP A 173 -7.31 -0.87 -19.35
N LYS A 174 -6.65 -1.47 -20.35
CA LYS A 174 -6.54 -0.87 -21.70
C LYS A 174 -7.91 -0.58 -22.31
N THR A 175 -8.84 -1.54 -22.30
CA THR A 175 -10.17 -1.41 -22.92
C THR A 175 -11.02 -0.35 -22.21
N GLN A 176 -10.93 -0.25 -20.88
CA GLN A 176 -11.58 0.79 -20.08
C GLN A 176 -10.94 2.18 -20.29
N ARG A 177 -9.63 2.24 -20.56
CA ARG A 177 -8.89 3.47 -20.90
C ARG A 177 -8.92 3.84 -22.39
N THR A 178 -9.33 2.96 -23.30
CA THR A 178 -9.33 3.26 -24.76
C THR A 178 -10.70 3.27 -25.41
N GLY A 179 -11.75 2.75 -24.75
CA GLY A 179 -13.13 2.86 -25.25
C GLY A 179 -13.38 2.21 -26.61
N GLU A 180 -12.53 1.30 -27.07
CA GLU A 180 -12.70 0.61 -28.36
C GLU A 180 -13.04 -0.87 -28.20
N ILE A 181 -14.27 -1.21 -28.60
CA ILE A 181 -14.67 -2.54 -29.00
C ILE A 181 -13.96 -2.86 -30.33
N SER A 182 -13.20 -3.96 -30.34
CA SER A 182 -12.62 -4.53 -31.56
C SER A 182 -13.68 -4.82 -32.62
N SER A 183 -13.58 -4.19 -33.78
CA SER A 183 -13.51 -4.97 -35.02
C SER A 183 -12.61 -4.30 -36.07
N ALA A 184 -11.49 -4.99 -36.32
CA ALA A 184 -10.68 -5.00 -37.52
C ALA A 184 -10.08 -3.69 -38.10
N SER A 185 -8.73 -3.73 -38.16
CA SER A 185 -7.84 -3.04 -39.12
C SER A 185 -7.63 -1.53 -38.97
N VAL A 186 -6.67 -1.20 -38.10
CA VAL A 186 -5.56 -0.25 -38.29
C VAL A 186 -5.91 1.09 -38.97
N ALA A 187 -6.38 2.02 -38.16
CA ALA A 187 -6.01 3.43 -38.20
C ALA A 187 -5.90 3.91 -36.73
N ILE A 188 -4.67 4.15 -36.26
CA ILE A 188 -4.32 4.32 -34.83
C ILE A 188 -5.14 5.46 -34.16
N PRO A 189 -5.98 5.17 -33.15
CA PRO A 189 -6.47 6.19 -32.22
C PRO A 189 -5.62 6.17 -30.93
N ARG A 190 -5.32 7.37 -30.42
CA ARG A 190 -4.40 7.59 -29.27
C ARG A 190 -5.09 7.33 -27.92
N PRO A 191 -4.35 6.89 -26.88
CA PRO A 191 -4.90 6.48 -25.58
C PRO A 191 -5.59 7.63 -24.83
N SER A 192 -6.68 7.33 -24.09
CA SER A 192 -7.35 8.36 -23.29
C SER A 192 -6.46 8.76 -22.10
N ARG A 193 -5.83 9.93 -22.24
CA ARG A 193 -5.36 10.73 -21.11
C ARG A 193 -6.61 11.16 -20.34
N ASN A 194 -6.53 11.25 -19.01
CA ASN A 194 -7.43 12.17 -18.30
C ASN A 194 -7.41 13.49 -19.10
N PRO A 195 -8.56 13.97 -19.61
CA PRO A 195 -8.59 14.96 -20.68
C PRO A 195 -7.96 16.27 -20.27
N PHE A 196 -7.67 16.48 -18.99
CA PHE A 196 -7.03 17.66 -18.45
C PHE A 196 -5.51 17.55 -18.39
N VAL A 197 -4.92 16.35 -18.25
CA VAL A 197 -3.46 16.21 -18.10
C VAL A 197 -2.73 16.72 -19.35
N SER A 198 -1.71 17.56 -19.12
CA SER A 198 -0.97 18.31 -20.14
C SER A 198 -1.82 19.33 -20.91
N LYS A 199 -2.98 19.72 -20.38
CA LYS A 199 -3.80 20.80 -20.92
C LYS A 199 -3.93 21.94 -19.91
N PRO A 200 -4.27 23.15 -20.37
CA PRO A 200 -4.66 24.24 -19.48
C PRO A 200 -5.82 23.79 -18.59
N ALA A 201 -5.68 24.06 -17.29
CA ALA A 201 -6.75 23.89 -16.32
C ALA A 201 -7.90 24.87 -16.67
N PRO A 202 -9.16 24.40 -16.73
CA PRO A 202 -10.31 25.28 -16.94
C PRO A 202 -10.36 26.39 -15.87
N ASP A 203 -10.42 27.64 -16.31
CA ASP A 203 -10.57 28.76 -15.38
C ASP A 203 -12.00 28.85 -14.86
N PHE A 204 -12.14 29.45 -13.69
CA PHE A 204 -13.43 29.75 -13.06
C PHE A 204 -13.32 31.07 -12.31
N ARG A 205 -14.45 31.72 -12.06
CA ARG A 205 -14.53 32.94 -11.26
C ARG A 205 -15.77 32.85 -10.37
N VAL A 206 -15.55 32.80 -9.06
CA VAL A 206 -16.59 32.63 -8.04
C VAL A 206 -16.29 33.51 -6.83
N MET A 207 -17.23 33.61 -5.90
CA MET A 207 -16.96 34.13 -4.56
C MET A 207 -16.71 32.95 -3.63
N ASP A 208 -15.60 32.98 -2.90
CA ASP A 208 -15.30 31.96 -1.91
C ASP A 208 -16.18 32.10 -0.66
N ILE A 209 -16.03 31.18 0.30
CA ILE A 209 -16.84 31.21 1.54
C ILE A 209 -16.57 32.44 2.44
N ARG A 210 -15.51 33.20 2.18
CA ARG A 210 -15.19 34.46 2.87
C ARG A 210 -15.76 35.68 2.15
N GLY A 211 -16.43 35.48 1.01
CA GLY A 211 -16.97 36.56 0.18
C GLY A 211 -15.91 37.24 -0.68
N GLU A 212 -14.74 36.65 -0.84
CA GLU A 212 -13.66 37.20 -1.67
C GLU A 212 -13.69 36.56 -3.06
N GLU A 213 -13.35 37.34 -4.10
CA GLU A 213 -13.28 36.82 -5.46
C GLU A 213 -12.17 35.76 -5.57
N LEU A 214 -12.52 34.59 -6.10
CA LEU A 214 -11.62 33.47 -6.32
C LEU A 214 -11.65 33.10 -7.81
N SER A 215 -10.49 33.19 -8.46
CA SER A 215 -10.28 32.61 -9.78
C SER A 215 -8.98 31.82 -9.85
N LEU A 216 -8.88 30.88 -10.79
CA LEU A 216 -7.66 30.11 -10.97
C LEU A 216 -6.57 30.96 -11.64
N GLU A 217 -6.95 31.89 -12.51
CA GLU A 217 -6.05 32.85 -13.15
C GLU A 217 -5.22 33.68 -12.15
N GLN A 218 -5.77 34.01 -10.97
CA GLN A 218 -5.06 34.74 -9.90
C GLN A 218 -3.76 34.04 -9.44
N TYR A 219 -3.63 32.74 -9.69
CA TYR A 219 -2.50 31.91 -9.25
C TYR A 219 -1.49 31.61 -10.36
N ARG A 220 -1.55 32.30 -11.51
CA ARG A 220 -0.50 32.17 -12.54
C ARG A 220 0.89 32.45 -11.94
N GLY A 221 1.87 31.64 -12.34
CA GLY A 221 3.22 31.63 -11.77
C GLY A 221 3.35 30.89 -10.44
N GLN A 222 2.29 30.23 -9.97
CA GLN A 222 2.26 29.47 -8.71
C GLN A 222 1.73 28.06 -8.96
N VAL A 223 2.20 27.10 -8.17
CA VAL A 223 1.68 25.72 -8.20
C VAL A 223 0.36 25.69 -7.41
N VAL A 224 -0.68 25.11 -7.99
CA VAL A 224 -2.00 25.01 -7.35
C VAL A 224 -2.41 23.55 -7.22
N LEU A 225 -2.82 23.16 -6.02
CA LEU A 225 -3.60 21.95 -5.80
C LEU A 225 -5.08 22.33 -5.73
N LEU A 226 -5.86 21.93 -6.73
CA LEU A 226 -7.32 22.04 -6.69
C LEU A 226 -7.87 20.74 -6.10
N ASP A 227 -8.49 20.81 -4.93
CA ASP A 227 -8.92 19.66 -4.13
C ASP A 227 -10.45 19.62 -4.01
N PHE A 228 -11.08 18.62 -4.64
CA PHE A 228 -12.52 18.38 -4.58
C PHE A 228 -12.82 17.38 -3.47
N TRP A 229 -13.57 17.84 -2.46
CA TRP A 229 -13.78 17.12 -1.21
C TRP A 229 -15.14 17.44 -0.58
N ALA A 230 -15.46 16.81 0.54
CA ALA A 230 -16.63 17.18 1.36
C ALA A 230 -16.46 16.70 2.80
N THR A 231 -17.15 17.32 3.75
CA THR A 231 -17.04 16.95 5.17
C THR A 231 -17.60 15.55 5.48
N TRP A 232 -18.57 15.09 4.70
CA TRP A 232 -19.17 13.75 4.80
C TRP A 232 -18.36 12.66 4.06
N CYS A 233 -17.33 13.04 3.32
CA CYS A 233 -16.50 12.11 2.55
C CYS A 233 -15.38 11.52 3.43
N GLY A 234 -15.60 10.31 3.95
CA GLY A 234 -14.63 9.60 4.81
C GLY A 234 -13.20 9.56 4.25
N PRO A 235 -12.97 9.13 2.99
CA PRO A 235 -11.63 9.13 2.40
C PRO A 235 -11.01 10.52 2.25
N CYS A 236 -11.82 11.56 2.01
CA CYS A 236 -11.34 12.94 1.97
C CYS A 236 -10.82 13.39 3.34
N ILE A 237 -11.56 13.06 4.41
CA ILE A 237 -11.16 13.36 5.78
C ILE A 237 -9.88 12.59 6.15
N ALA A 238 -9.75 11.32 5.71
CA ALA A 238 -8.56 10.52 5.92
C ALA A 238 -7.31 11.08 5.21
N GLU A 239 -7.48 11.74 4.06
CA GLU A 239 -6.38 12.34 3.29
C GLU A 239 -6.00 13.76 3.77
N MET A 240 -6.88 14.44 4.52
CA MET A 240 -6.65 15.80 5.01
C MET A 240 -5.32 16.00 5.76
N PRO A 241 -4.80 15.05 6.57
CA PRO A 241 -3.47 15.17 7.17
C PRO A 241 -2.34 15.32 6.12
N ASN A 242 -2.42 14.62 4.99
CA ASN A 242 -1.42 14.70 3.92
C ASN A 242 -1.54 16.03 3.15
N VAL A 243 -2.76 16.52 2.93
CA VAL A 243 -3.01 17.85 2.35
C VAL A 243 -2.43 18.95 3.25
N LYS A 244 -2.68 18.87 4.57
CA LYS A 244 -2.10 19.79 5.57
C LYS A 244 -0.58 19.73 5.60
N LEU A 245 0.01 18.53 5.47
CA LEU A 245 1.46 18.35 5.39
C LEU A 245 2.06 19.05 4.15
N ALA A 246 1.46 18.86 2.98
CA ALA A 246 1.90 19.52 1.75
C ALA A 246 1.78 21.05 1.86
N TYR A 247 0.68 21.55 2.41
CA TYR A 247 0.48 22.98 2.65
C TYR A 247 1.56 23.54 3.59
N ALA A 248 1.76 22.93 4.76
CA ALA A 248 2.72 23.39 5.75
C ALA A 248 4.17 23.46 5.20
N LYS A 249 4.56 22.51 4.35
CA LYS A 249 5.91 22.47 3.76
C LYS A 249 6.13 23.50 2.64
N HIS A 250 5.10 23.83 1.87
CA HIS A 250 5.28 24.52 0.59
C HIS A 250 4.50 25.84 0.46
N ARG A 251 3.59 26.19 1.36
CA ARG A 251 2.76 27.41 1.26
C ARG A 251 3.54 28.72 1.04
N ASP A 252 4.76 28.81 1.58
CA ASP A 252 5.62 29.98 1.44
C ASP A 252 6.54 29.91 0.19
N ARG A 253 6.31 28.94 -0.70
CA ARG A 253 7.16 28.62 -1.86
C ARG A 253 6.38 28.63 -3.17
N LYS A 254 5.47 29.61 -3.35
CA LYS A 254 4.57 29.73 -4.51
C LYS A 254 3.70 28.48 -4.71
N PHE A 255 3.16 27.93 -3.62
CA PHE A 255 2.21 26.81 -3.64
C PHE A 255 0.92 27.19 -2.91
N HIS A 256 -0.20 26.92 -3.56
CA HIS A 256 -1.53 27.21 -3.01
C HIS A 256 -2.44 25.99 -3.13
N ILE A 257 -3.39 25.92 -2.21
CA ILE A 257 -4.47 24.93 -2.25
C ILE A 257 -5.78 25.70 -2.41
N ILE A 258 -6.65 25.21 -3.28
CA ILE A 258 -8.02 25.67 -3.41
C ILE A 258 -8.90 24.45 -3.15
N GLY A 259 -9.64 24.50 -2.05
CA GLY A 259 -10.61 23.45 -1.73
C GLY A 259 -11.96 23.77 -2.37
N ILE A 260 -12.50 22.80 -3.09
CA ILE A 260 -13.84 22.82 -3.69
C ILE A 260 -14.68 21.80 -2.91
N SER A 261 -15.49 22.30 -1.99
CA SER A 261 -16.35 21.47 -1.15
C SER A 261 -17.66 21.15 -1.87
N LEU A 262 -18.03 19.87 -1.90
CA LEU A 262 -19.32 19.36 -2.39
C LEU A 262 -20.32 19.16 -1.23
N ASP A 263 -20.12 19.86 -0.11
CA ASP A 263 -21.13 19.90 0.95
C ASP A 263 -22.43 20.54 0.45
N SER A 264 -23.56 20.11 0.99
CA SER A 264 -24.87 20.65 0.62
C SER A 264 -25.16 22.02 1.24
N SER A 265 -24.37 22.44 2.24
CA SER A 265 -24.51 23.71 2.93
C SER A 265 -23.17 24.17 3.53
N ILE A 266 -23.07 25.46 3.83
CA ILE A 266 -21.83 26.09 4.32
C ILE A 266 -21.51 25.73 5.79
N ALA A 267 -22.52 25.50 6.62
CA ALA A 267 -22.36 25.26 8.05
C ALA A 267 -21.42 24.08 8.42
N PRO A 268 -21.56 22.87 7.84
CA PRO A 268 -20.64 21.77 8.13
C PRO A 268 -19.21 22.06 7.66
N LEU A 269 -19.07 22.72 6.50
CA LEU A 269 -17.79 23.11 5.94
C LEU A 269 -17.04 24.09 6.86
N GLU A 270 -17.70 25.16 7.30
CA GLU A 270 -17.12 26.14 8.23
C GLU A 270 -16.73 25.51 9.56
N ALA A 271 -17.60 24.66 10.12
CA ALA A 271 -17.31 23.96 11.37
C ALA A 271 -16.07 23.06 11.24
N TYR A 272 -15.91 22.35 10.12
CA TYR A 272 -14.72 21.54 9.85
C TYR A 272 -13.47 22.40 9.69
N ILE A 273 -13.54 23.47 8.89
CA ILE A 273 -12.42 24.40 8.64
C ILE A 273 -11.91 24.99 9.95
N GLN A 274 -12.83 25.47 10.80
CA GLN A 274 -12.48 26.07 12.08
C GLN A 274 -11.86 25.04 13.03
N ARG A 275 -12.41 23.83 13.10
CA ARG A 275 -11.90 22.76 13.97
C ARG A 275 -10.50 22.30 13.55
N GLU A 276 -10.28 22.14 12.24
CA GLU A 276 -9.02 21.61 11.70
C GLU A 276 -7.96 22.68 11.44
N GLY A 277 -8.30 23.96 11.61
CA GLY A 277 -7.39 25.08 11.32
C GLY A 277 -6.99 25.12 9.85
N ILE A 278 -7.95 24.96 8.93
CA ILE A 278 -7.69 25.03 7.49
C ILE A 278 -7.54 26.50 7.08
N GLU A 279 -6.35 26.86 6.62
CA GLU A 279 -6.00 28.25 6.30
C GLU A 279 -6.24 28.63 4.84
N TRP A 280 -6.20 27.64 3.93
CA TRP A 280 -6.33 27.86 2.49
C TRP A 280 -7.78 28.17 2.06
N ARG A 281 -7.92 28.71 0.85
CA ARG A 281 -9.22 29.18 0.34
C ARG A 281 -10.14 28.01 0.02
N GLN A 282 -11.43 28.20 0.28
CA GLN A 282 -12.46 27.19 0.18
C GLN A 282 -13.67 27.76 -0.55
N TYR A 283 -14.22 27.00 -1.49
CA TYR A 283 -15.46 27.33 -2.20
C TYR A 283 -16.48 26.20 -1.98
N LEU A 284 -17.74 26.58 -1.72
CA LEU A 284 -18.86 25.64 -1.62
C LEU A 284 -19.50 25.48 -3.00
N ASP A 285 -19.29 24.32 -3.62
CA ASP A 285 -19.80 23.99 -4.95
C ASP A 285 -21.16 23.28 -4.89
N SER A 286 -22.14 23.86 -4.18
CA SER A 286 -23.45 23.25 -3.97
C SER A 286 -24.27 23.04 -5.25
N THR A 287 -23.91 23.72 -6.34
CA THR A 287 -24.57 23.63 -7.65
C THR A 287 -23.82 22.74 -8.65
N GLY A 288 -22.63 22.26 -8.28
CA GLY A 288 -21.78 21.47 -9.16
C GLY A 288 -21.15 22.27 -10.31
N GLN A 289 -20.99 23.58 -10.16
CA GLN A 289 -20.45 24.46 -11.20
C GLN A 289 -18.99 24.13 -11.52
N ILE A 290 -18.13 24.06 -10.51
CA ILE A 290 -16.69 23.83 -10.71
C ILE A 290 -16.41 22.33 -10.87
N SER A 291 -17.07 21.47 -10.08
CA SER A 291 -16.96 20.01 -10.22
C SER A 291 -17.43 19.54 -11.61
N GLY A 292 -18.50 20.12 -12.16
CA GLY A 292 -18.94 19.86 -13.53
C GLY A 292 -17.91 20.30 -14.57
N LEU A 293 -17.30 21.49 -14.42
CA LEU A 293 -16.27 22.02 -15.32
C LEU A 293 -15.03 21.10 -15.40
N TYR A 294 -14.67 20.47 -14.28
CA TYR A 294 -13.55 19.54 -14.16
C TYR A 294 -13.96 18.07 -14.35
N ASN A 295 -15.23 17.81 -14.72
CA ASN A 295 -15.79 16.48 -14.87
C ASN A 295 -15.52 15.56 -13.65
N VAL A 296 -15.70 16.09 -12.45
CA VAL A 296 -15.52 15.36 -11.20
C VAL A 296 -16.74 14.49 -10.96
N GLN A 297 -16.56 13.17 -11.07
CA GLN A 297 -17.62 12.16 -10.89
C GLN A 297 -17.60 11.50 -9.50
N ALA A 298 -16.48 11.63 -8.78
CA ALA A 298 -16.30 11.08 -7.44
C ALA A 298 -15.31 11.94 -6.64
N ILE A 299 -15.48 11.96 -5.31
CA ILE A 299 -14.54 12.59 -4.38
C ILE A 299 -13.93 11.53 -3.45
N PRO A 300 -12.67 11.70 -3.00
CA PRO A 300 -11.79 12.83 -3.29
C PRO A 300 -11.33 12.86 -4.75
N SER A 301 -11.12 14.05 -5.31
CA SER A 301 -10.51 14.27 -6.63
C SER A 301 -9.57 15.46 -6.57
N THR A 302 -8.37 15.36 -7.14
CA THR A 302 -7.39 16.45 -7.05
C THR A 302 -6.78 16.74 -8.41
N PHE A 303 -6.48 18.00 -8.69
CA PHE A 303 -5.74 18.43 -9.87
C PHE A 303 -4.54 19.25 -9.43
N LEU A 304 -3.35 18.77 -9.78
CA LEU A 304 -2.10 19.48 -9.51
C LEU A 304 -1.69 20.26 -10.76
N ILE A 305 -1.68 21.58 -10.63
CA ILE A 305 -1.54 22.56 -11.71
C ILE A 305 -0.21 23.29 -11.51
N ASP A 306 0.60 23.40 -12.57
CA ASP A 306 1.86 24.14 -12.51
C ASP A 306 1.67 25.65 -12.71
N GLY A 307 2.77 26.42 -12.56
CA GLY A 307 2.75 27.88 -12.70
C GLY A 307 2.33 28.39 -14.08
N ALA A 308 2.40 27.57 -15.13
CA ALA A 308 1.89 27.91 -16.45
C ALA A 308 0.38 27.69 -16.57
N GLY A 309 -0.25 27.11 -15.55
CA GLY A 309 -1.66 26.77 -15.56
C GLY A 309 -1.99 25.43 -16.19
N ILE A 310 -0.99 24.56 -16.37
CA ILE A 310 -1.18 23.25 -16.99
C ILE A 310 -1.42 22.21 -15.90
N VAL A 311 -2.43 21.36 -16.08
CA VAL A 311 -2.65 20.21 -15.19
C VAL A 311 -1.55 19.19 -15.44
N ARG A 312 -0.75 18.91 -14.42
CA ARG A 312 0.40 17.99 -14.50
C ARG A 312 0.06 16.61 -13.98
N ARG A 313 -0.73 16.53 -12.91
CA ARG A 313 -1.15 15.27 -12.26
C ARG A 313 -2.57 15.40 -11.75
N VAL A 314 -3.24 14.27 -11.59
CA VAL A 314 -4.58 14.19 -11.01
C VAL A 314 -4.63 13.06 -9.97
N ASN A 315 -5.59 13.15 -9.04
CA ASN A 315 -5.92 12.12 -8.04
C ASN A 315 -4.73 11.60 -7.23
N LEU A 316 -3.85 12.51 -6.79
CA LEU A 316 -2.71 12.19 -5.95
C LEU A 316 -3.12 12.05 -4.49
N ARG A 317 -2.63 11.03 -3.79
CA ARG A 317 -2.92 10.76 -2.38
C ARG A 317 -1.65 10.43 -1.60
N GLY A 318 -1.72 10.48 -0.27
CA GLY A 318 -0.64 10.10 0.60
C GLY A 318 0.65 10.86 0.33
N LEU A 319 1.78 10.16 0.43
CA LEU A 319 3.11 10.74 0.16
C LEU A 319 3.34 11.10 -1.31
N ALA A 320 2.57 10.51 -2.24
CA ALA A 320 2.67 10.84 -3.66
C ALA A 320 2.18 12.27 -3.94
N LEU A 321 1.19 12.75 -3.19
CA LEU A 321 0.73 14.14 -3.23
C LEU A 321 1.87 15.11 -2.91
N GLU A 322 2.49 14.94 -1.74
CA GLU A 322 3.56 15.85 -1.31
C GLU A 322 4.78 15.78 -2.22
N SER A 323 5.14 14.58 -2.70
CA SER A 323 6.26 14.38 -3.62
C SER A 323 6.07 15.12 -4.94
N ALA A 324 4.87 15.04 -5.53
CA ALA A 324 4.55 15.74 -6.77
C ALA A 324 4.47 17.26 -6.58
N VAL A 325 3.94 17.73 -5.45
CA VAL A 325 3.96 19.16 -5.10
C VAL A 325 5.40 19.65 -5.00
N ALA A 326 6.26 18.93 -4.29
CA ALA A 326 7.67 19.29 -4.14
C ALA A 326 8.42 19.32 -5.47
N GLU A 327 8.12 18.40 -6.39
CA GLU A 327 8.65 18.39 -7.76
C GLU A 327 8.27 19.68 -8.49
N LEU A 328 6.97 19.99 -8.60
CA LEU A 328 6.51 21.15 -9.36
C LEU A 328 6.92 22.48 -8.72
N VAL A 329 6.97 22.56 -7.39
CA VAL A 329 7.46 23.76 -6.71
C VAL A 329 8.93 24.01 -7.04
N ARG A 330 9.77 22.96 -7.10
CA ARG A 330 11.17 23.10 -7.54
C ARG A 330 11.26 23.53 -9.00
N GLU A 331 10.49 22.93 -9.89
CA GLU A 331 10.43 23.33 -11.32
C GLU A 331 10.02 24.80 -11.45
N ASN A 332 8.98 25.24 -10.73
CA ASN A 332 8.44 26.59 -10.80
C ASN A 332 9.37 27.66 -10.21
N LEU A 333 10.27 27.29 -9.29
CA LEU A 333 11.27 28.20 -8.74
C LEU A 333 12.54 28.29 -9.60
N ALA A 334 12.76 27.32 -10.49
CA ALA A 334 13.92 27.28 -11.39
C ALA A 334 13.72 28.08 -12.69
N ASN A 335 12.45 28.41 -13.02
CA ASN A 335 12.05 29.16 -14.21
C ASN A 335 11.71 30.61 -13.86
#